data_AF-A0A229GLY6-F1
#
_entry.id   AF-A0A229GLY6-F1
#
_cell.length_a   1.000
_cell.length_b   1.000
_cell.length_c   1.000
_cell.angle_alpha   90.00
_cell.angle_beta   90.00
_cell.angle_gamma   90.00
#
_symmetry.space_group_name_H-M   'P 1'
#
loop_
_entity.id
_entity.type
_entity.pdbx_description
1 polymer ?
#
loop_
_entity_poly.entity_id
_entity_poly.type
_entity_poly.pdbx_seq_one_letter_code
_entity_poly.pdbx_strand_id
1 'polypeptide(L)' 'GDCRPRQDALDLVWFSPQEAASPLVQNEMPGGQGVLLKQALAHVGCLS' A
#
# COMPACT_ATOMS: atom_id res chain seq x y z
N GLY A 1 -3.17 9.59 14.79
CA GLY A 1 -2.11 10.61 14.59
C GLY A 1 -2.33 11.23 13.24
N ASP A 2 -2.19 12.54 13.12
CA ASP A 2 -2.43 13.26 11.86
C ASP A 2 -1.44 12.78 10.78
N CYS A 3 -1.94 11.99 9.84
CA CYS A 3 -1.18 11.58 8.67
C CYS A 3 -1.27 12.69 7.63
N ARG A 4 -0.32 13.62 7.68
CA ARG A 4 -0.15 14.64 6.65
C ARG A 4 0.91 14.14 5.65
N PRO A 5 0.69 14.28 4.33
CA PRO A 5 1.69 13.92 3.33
C PRO A 5 3.01 14.66 3.60
N ARG A 6 4.15 13.98 3.36
CA ARG A 6 5.49 14.58 3.46
C ARG A 6 5.63 15.69 2.40
N GLN A 7 6.64 16.56 2.57
CA GLN A 7 6.86 17.73 1.69
C GLN A 7 7.02 17.37 0.19
N ASP A 8 7.39 16.14 -0.11
CA ASP A 8 7.60 15.60 -1.46
C ASP A 8 6.45 14.70 -1.96
N ALA A 9 5.44 14.45 -1.13
CA ALA A 9 4.26 13.69 -1.51
C ALA A 9 3.15 14.64 -1.96
N LEU A 10 2.65 14.44 -3.18
CA LEU A 10 1.55 15.24 -3.72
C LEU A 10 0.23 14.95 -2.99
N ASP A 11 0.01 13.71 -2.55
CA ASP A 11 -1.22 13.28 -1.88
C ASP A 11 -1.00 12.09 -0.92
N LEU A 12 -1.97 11.84 -0.04
CA LEU A 12 -2.04 10.67 0.82
C LEU A 12 -3.44 10.06 0.74
N VAL A 13 -3.51 8.81 0.30
CA VAL A 13 -4.77 8.05 0.17
C VAL A 13 -4.73 6.82 1.08
N TRP A 14 -5.85 6.54 1.73
CA TRP A 14 -6.05 5.32 2.51
C TRP A 14 -6.77 4.27 1.67
N PHE A 15 -6.29 3.05 1.74
CA PHE A 15 -6.89 1.88 1.12
C PHE A 15 -7.22 0.84 2.18
N SER A 16 -8.29 0.07 1.98
CA SER A 16 -8.47 -1.20 2.66
C SER A 16 -7.38 -2.20 2.24
N PRO A 17 -7.13 -3.27 3.02
CA PRO A 17 -6.18 -4.30 2.63
C PRO A 17 -6.46 -4.93 1.26
N GLN A 18 -7.73 -5.12 0.91
CA GLN A 18 -8.14 -5.70 -0.37
C GLN A 18 -7.88 -4.76 -1.53
N GLU A 19 -8.16 -3.46 -1.37
CA GLU A 19 -7.86 -2.44 -2.38
C GLU A 19 -6.34 -2.27 -2.57
N ALA A 20 -5.58 -2.25 -1.47
CA ALA A 20 -4.12 -2.13 -1.49
C ALA A 20 -3.43 -3.33 -2.19
N ALA A 21 -4.04 -4.52 -2.12
CA ALA A 21 -3.56 -5.72 -2.80
C ALA A 21 -3.98 -5.81 -4.28
N SER A 22 -4.88 -4.93 -4.73
CA SER A 22 -5.45 -4.96 -6.08
C SER A 22 -4.38 -4.76 -7.16
N PRO A 23 -4.55 -5.34 -8.37
CA PRO A 23 -3.61 -5.14 -9.47
C PRO A 23 -3.38 -3.67 -9.82
N LEU A 24 -4.41 -2.82 -9.66
CA LEU A 24 -4.32 -1.39 -9.92
C LEU A 24 -3.27 -0.74 -9.02
N VAL A 25 -3.39 -0.89 -7.70
CA VAL A 25 -2.44 -0.28 -6.75
C VAL A 25 -1.05 -0.90 -6.87
N GLN A 26 -0.97 -2.19 -7.18
CA GLN A 26 0.29 -2.91 -7.32
C GLN A 26 1.09 -2.46 -8.56
N ASN A 27 0.41 -2.11 -9.65
CA ASN A 27 1.05 -1.61 -10.86
C ASN A 27 1.65 -0.20 -10.69
N GLU A 28 1.13 0.58 -9.74
CA GLU A 28 1.66 1.90 -9.36
C GLU A 28 2.94 1.80 -8.47
N MET A 29 3.32 0.59 -8.06
CA MET A 29 4.45 0.34 -7.14
C MET A 29 5.62 -0.39 -7.83
N PRO A 30 6.29 0.24 -8.82
CA PRO A 30 7.46 -0.35 -9.46
C PRO A 30 8.61 -0.52 -8.46
N GLY A 31 9.50 -1.49 -8.72
CA GLY A 31 10.66 -1.73 -7.85
C GLY A 31 10.38 -2.62 -6.63
N GLY A 32 9.32 -3.43 -6.67
CA GLY A 32 9.07 -4.50 -5.69
C GLY A 32 8.35 -4.07 -4.41
N GLN A 33 8.01 -2.79 -4.28
CA GLN A 33 7.27 -2.26 -3.12
C GLN A 33 5.88 -2.92 -2.99
N GLY A 34 5.21 -3.21 -4.10
CA GLY A 34 3.93 -3.94 -4.08
C GLY A 34 4.05 -5.36 -3.50
N VAL A 35 5.15 -6.06 -3.77
CA VAL A 35 5.43 -7.38 -3.20
C VAL A 35 5.63 -7.28 -1.69
N LEU A 36 6.43 -6.31 -1.23
CA LEU A 36 6.65 -6.07 0.20
C LEU A 36 5.32 -5.74 0.91
N LEU A 37 4.48 -4.92 0.29
CA LEU A 37 3.15 -4.58 0.82
C LEU A 37 2.28 -5.84 0.97
N LYS A 38 2.23 -6.72 -0.04
CA LYS A 38 1.47 -7.98 0.06
C LYS A 38 2.00 -8.89 1.17
N GLN A 39 3.32 -8.97 1.34
CA GLN A 39 3.93 -9.74 2.43
C GLN A 39 3.55 -9.17 3.80
N ALA A 40 3.57 -7.85 3.96
CA ALA A 40 3.15 -7.19 5.19
C ALA A 40 1.67 -7.47 5.50
N LEU A 41 0.80 -7.36 4.49
CA LEU A 41 -0.62 -7.68 4.63
C LEU A 41 -0.86 -9.16 4.98
N ALA A 42 -0.10 -10.08 4.40
CA ALA A 42 -0.16 -11.49 4.76
C ALA A 42 0.32 -11.74 6.19
N HIS A 43 1.41 -11.08 6.60
CA HIS A 43 1.96 -11.19 7.96
C HIS A 43 0.96 -10.78 9.04
N VAL A 44 0.13 -9.78 8.77
CA VAL A 44 -0.92 -9.32 9.71
C VAL A 44 -2.27 -10.05 9.53
N GLY A 45 -2.31 -11.09 8.70
CA GLY A 45 -3.50 -11.92 8.48
C GLY A 45 -4.58 -11.29 7.59
N CYS A 46 -4.26 -10.22 6.85
CA CYS A 46 -5.17 -9.60 5.90
C CYS A 46 -5.17 -10.26 4.51
N LEU A 47 -4.14 -11.05 4.19
CA LEU A 47 -4.04 -11.86 2.98
C LEU A 47 -3.60 -13.29 3.35
N SER A 48 -4.01 -14.26 2.54
CA SER A 48 -3.65 -15.68 2.65
C SER A 48 -2.73 -16.11 1.51
#